data_AF-A5N861-F1
#
_entry.id   AF-A5N861-F1
#
_cell.length_a   1.000
_cell.length_b   1.000
_cell.length_c   1.000
_cell.angle_alpha   90.00
_cell.angle_beta   90.00
_cell.angle_gamma   90.00
#
_symmetry.space_group_name_H-M   'P 1'
#
loop_
_entity.id
_entity.type
_entity.pdbx_description
1 polymer ?
#
loop_
_entity_poly.entity_id
_entity_poly.type
_entity_poly.pdbx_seq_one_letter_code
_entity_poly.pdbx_strand_id
1 'polypeptide(L)'
;MIPLILISVFLGAMGQVLVKYGAVNLELNFTIKYLLPSIFNILKNMPVMLGIISYGLSFLIWIKVLSKVELSYAYPMVSLGYVITMMFSYFVFKENISLIRILGVVFIILGVVLVSRS
;
A
#
# COMPACT_ATOMS: atom_id res chain seq x y z
N MET A 1 3.78 20.34 -2.03
CA MET A 1 3.82 19.14 -1.16
C MET A 1 2.93 18.01 -1.67
N ILE A 2 1.75 18.31 -2.25
CA ILE A 2 0.82 17.31 -2.80
C ILE A 2 1.50 16.27 -3.73
N PRO A 3 2.39 16.63 -4.68
CA PRO A 3 3.04 15.62 -5.53
C PRO A 3 3.86 14.58 -4.73
N LEU A 4 4.55 15.01 -3.67
CA LEU A 4 5.31 14.09 -2.79
C LEU A 4 4.38 13.16 -2.03
N ILE A 5 3.22 13.66 -1.59
CA ILE A 5 2.19 12.85 -0.96
C ILE A 5 1.71 11.78 -1.95
N LEU A 6 1.29 12.18 -3.15
CA LEU A 6 0.79 11.24 -4.15
C LEU A 6 1.84 10.20 -4.55
N ILE A 7 3.10 10.60 -4.71
CA ILE A 7 4.21 9.67 -4.98
C ILE A 7 4.40 8.69 -3.82
N SER A 8 4.40 9.15 -2.57
CA SER A 8 4.50 8.24 -1.41
C SER A 8 3.34 7.25 -1.36
N VAL A 9 2.10 7.72 -1.54
CA VAL A 9 0.90 6.88 -1.51
C VAL A 9 0.94 5.84 -2.64
N PHE A 10 1.36 6.25 -3.84
CA PHE A 10 1.53 5.34 -4.96
C PHE A 10 2.59 4.26 -4.68
N LEU A 11 3.78 4.66 -4.20
CA LEU A 11 4.85 3.73 -3.85
C LEU A 11 4.45 2.78 -2.71
N GLY A 12 3.71 3.28 -1.73
CA GLY A 12 3.19 2.49 -0.61
C GLY A 12 2.18 1.46 -1.09
N ALA A 13 1.23 1.86 -1.92
CA ALA A 13 0.23 0.96 -2.52
C ALA A 13 0.88 -0.08 -3.44
N MET A 14 1.82 0.33 -4.30
CA MET A 14 2.59 -0.58 -5.15
C MET A 14 3.41 -1.57 -4.33
N GLY A 15 4.01 -1.10 -3.23
CA GLY A 15 4.74 -1.94 -2.29
C GLY A 15 3.87 -3.06 -1.73
N GLN A 16 2.66 -2.72 -1.27
CA GLN A 16 1.68 -3.69 -0.76
C GLN A 16 1.24 -4.69 -1.84
N VAL A 17 1.00 -4.23 -3.06
CA VAL A 17 0.64 -5.10 -4.19
C VAL A 17 1.74 -6.11 -4.50
N LEU A 18 3.00 -5.67 -4.55
CA LEU A 18 4.15 -6.53 -4.82
C LEU A 18 4.39 -7.53 -3.69
N VAL A 19 4.26 -7.10 -2.44
CA VAL A 19 4.32 -8.01 -1.27
C VAL A 19 3.21 -9.05 -1.37
N LYS A 20 1.96 -8.64 -1.65
CA LYS A 20 0.85 -9.59 -1.83
C LYS A 20 1.14 -10.59 -2.95
N TYR A 21 1.66 -10.11 -4.08
CA TYR A 21 1.99 -10.95 -5.23
C TYR A 21 3.04 -12.02 -4.89
N GLY A 22 4.11 -11.66 -4.18
CA GLY A 22 5.11 -12.63 -3.76
C GLY A 22 4.63 -13.54 -2.64
N ALA A 23 3.88 -13.00 -1.67
CA ALA A 23 3.43 -13.73 -0.48
C ALA A 23 2.45 -14.87 -0.80
N VAL A 24 1.65 -14.77 -1.88
CA VAL A 24 0.75 -15.86 -2.30
C VAL A 24 1.51 -17.16 -2.63
N ASN A 25 2.78 -17.06 -3.03
CA ASN A 25 3.62 -18.20 -3.40
C ASN A 25 4.58 -18.64 -2.28
N LEU A 26 4.46 -18.07 -1.07
CA LEU A 26 5.33 -18.39 0.06
C LEU A 26 4.60 -19.29 1.05
N GLU A 27 5.22 -20.44 1.35
CA GLU A 27 4.83 -21.26 2.50
C GLU A 27 5.48 -20.70 3.76
N LEU A 28 4.75 -19.85 4.48
CA LEU A 28 5.21 -19.21 5.71
C LEU A 28 4.72 -19.98 6.93
N ASN A 29 5.64 -20.40 7.79
CA ASN A 29 5.33 -21.00 9.09
C ASN A 29 6.12 -20.29 10.18
N PHE A 30 5.42 -19.53 11.02
CA PHE A 30 6.02 -18.72 12.08
C PHE A 30 6.22 -19.48 13.41
N THR A 31 6.12 -20.81 13.41
CA THR A 31 6.57 -21.64 14.53
C THR A 31 8.08 -21.46 14.72
N ILE A 32 8.57 -21.43 15.97
CA ILE A 32 9.98 -21.17 16.31
C ILE A 32 10.96 -21.99 15.46
N LYS A 33 10.65 -23.27 15.19
CA LYS A 33 11.46 -24.17 14.35
C LYS A 33 11.58 -23.74 12.88
N TYR A 34 10.56 -23.09 12.33
CA TYR A 34 10.44 -22.71 10.91
C TYR A 34 10.56 -21.20 10.68
N LEU A 35 10.77 -20.42 11.75
CA LEU A 35 10.87 -18.96 11.69
C LEU A 35 12.05 -18.51 10.81
N LEU A 36 13.26 -19.01 11.09
CA LEU A 36 14.47 -18.69 10.33
C LEU A 36 14.31 -19.07 8.83
N PRO A 37 13.91 -20.32 8.48
CA PRO A 37 13.63 -20.68 7.09
C PRO A 37 12.60 -19.78 6.40
N SER A 38 11.50 -19.43 7.10
CA SER A 38 10.45 -18.57 6.55
C SER A 38 10.98 -17.16 6.25
N ILE A 39 11.81 -16.60 7.13
CA ILE A 39 12.45 -15.30 6.89
C ILE A 39 13.37 -15.38 5.67
N PHE A 40 14.18 -16.43 5.53
CA PHE A 40 15.02 -16.60 4.34
C PHE A 40 14.20 -16.73 3.05
N ASN A 41 13.04 -17.41 3.10
CA ASN A 41 12.14 -17.52 1.95
C ASN A 41 11.53 -16.16 1.57
N ILE A 42 11.16 -15.34 2.55
CA ILE A 42 10.71 -13.96 2.34
C ILE A 42 11.82 -13.14 1.66
N LEU A 43 13.05 -13.20 2.18
CA LEU A 43 14.18 -12.41 1.68
C LEU A 43 14.60 -12.81 0.25
N LYS A 44 14.44 -14.09 -0.11
CA LYS A 44 14.74 -14.59 -1.47
C LYS A 44 13.63 -14.29 -2.48
N ASN A 45 12.43 -13.95 -2.02
CA ASN A 45 11.30 -13.68 -2.91
C ASN A 45 11.43 -12.27 -3.51
N MET A 46 11.79 -12.22 -4.80
CA MET A 46 12.06 -10.96 -5.51
C MET A 46 10.86 -9.99 -5.50
N PRO A 47 9.61 -10.40 -5.78
CA PRO A 47 8.45 -9.51 -5.66
C PRO A 47 8.28 -8.93 -4.25
N VAL A 48 8.43 -9.74 -3.21
CA VAL A 48 8.33 -9.26 -1.82
C VAL A 48 9.44 -8.26 -1.52
N MET A 49 10.68 -8.53 -1.95
CA MET A 49 11.80 -7.61 -1.74
C MET A 49 11.58 -6.27 -2.43
N LEU A 50 11.15 -6.27 -3.70
CA LEU A 50 10.80 -5.05 -4.43
C LEU A 50 9.66 -4.30 -3.73
N GLY A 51 8.68 -5.03 -3.20
CA GLY A 51 7.59 -4.45 -2.42
C GLY A 51 8.07 -3.78 -1.14
N ILE A 52 8.96 -4.43 -0.39
CA ILE A 52 9.59 -3.88 0.82
C ILE A 52 10.38 -2.61 0.49
N ILE A 53 11.19 -2.62 -0.57
CA ILE A 53 11.96 -1.44 -1.00
C ILE A 53 11.02 -0.29 -1.38
N SER A 54 9.97 -0.57 -2.17
CA SER A 54 8.97 0.43 -2.55
C SER A 54 8.26 1.03 -1.34
N TYR A 55 7.87 0.18 -0.38
CA TYR A 55 7.24 0.61 0.86
C TYR A 55 8.19 1.43 1.75
N GLY A 56 9.46 1.04 1.83
CA GLY A 56 10.50 1.78 2.52
C GLY A 56 10.74 3.16 1.89
N LEU A 57 10.84 3.27 0.57
CA LEU A 57 10.96 4.54 -0.14
C LEU A 57 9.74 5.43 0.07
N SER A 58 8.53 4.85 0.01
CA SER A 58 7.29 5.54 0.38
C SER A 58 7.39 6.15 1.77
N PHE A 59 7.84 5.37 2.76
CA PHE A 59 7.96 5.82 4.14
C PHE A 59 8.99 6.95 4.30
N LEU A 60 10.13 6.88 3.61
CA LEU A 60 11.13 7.97 3.62
C LEU A 60 10.55 9.28 3.07
N ILE A 61 9.78 9.22 1.97
CA ILE A 61 9.09 10.39 1.44
C ILE A 61 8.02 10.89 2.42
N TRP A 62 7.29 9.97 3.06
CA TRP A 62 6.26 10.28 4.04
C TRP A 62 6.82 11.04 5.25
N ILE A 63 7.99 10.67 5.77
CA ILE A 63 8.69 11.43 6.83
C ILE A 63 8.92 12.88 6.40
N LYS A 64 9.37 13.11 5.16
CA LYS A 64 9.58 14.46 4.62
C LYS A 64 8.27 15.24 4.42
N VAL A 65 7.18 14.56 4.11
CA VAL A 65 5.84 15.17 4.03
C VAL A 65 5.40 15.66 5.40
N LEU A 66 5.46 14.78 6.40
CA LEU A 66 4.98 15.06 7.76
C LEU A 66 5.82 16.12 8.49
N SER A 67 7.07 16.34 8.07
CA SER A 67 7.88 17.44 8.62
C SER A 67 7.48 18.83 8.09
N LYS A 68 6.57 18.92 7.10
CA LYS A 68 6.18 20.18 6.44
C LYS A 68 4.68 20.40 6.32
N VAL A 69 3.87 19.39 6.58
CA VAL A 69 2.42 19.40 6.39
C VAL A 69 1.77 18.72 7.58
N GLU A 70 0.64 19.27 8.03
CA GLU A 70 -0.13 18.68 9.12
C GLU A 70 -0.60 17.26 8.76
N LEU A 71 -0.53 16.36 9.74
CA LEU A 71 -0.95 14.97 9.58
C LEU A 71 -2.43 14.89 9.18
N SER A 72 -3.29 15.72 9.76
CA SER A 72 -4.74 15.81 9.46
C SER A 72 -5.02 16.12 7.98
N TYR A 73 -4.17 16.92 7.34
CA TYR A 73 -4.29 17.25 5.91
C TYR A 73 -3.69 16.17 5.01
N ALA A 74 -2.52 15.62 5.38
CA ALA A 74 -1.82 14.65 4.54
C ALA A 74 -2.41 13.23 4.61
N TYR A 75 -2.84 12.78 5.79
CA TYR A 75 -3.29 11.41 6.04
C TYR A 75 -4.51 10.98 5.19
N PRO A 76 -5.53 11.82 4.96
CA PRO A 76 -6.63 11.49 4.04
C PRO A 76 -6.14 11.09 2.65
N MET A 77 -5.08 11.71 2.13
CA MET A 77 -4.55 11.37 0.81
C MET A 77 -4.00 9.94 0.74
N VAL A 78 -3.61 9.34 1.88
CA VAL A 78 -3.21 7.92 1.96
C VAL A 78 -4.35 6.99 1.53
N SER A 79 -5.59 7.40 1.76
CA SER A 79 -6.77 6.63 1.34
C SER A 79 -6.91 6.52 -0.19
N LEU A 80 -6.22 7.35 -0.98
CA LEU A 80 -6.11 7.15 -2.44
C LEU A 80 -5.39 5.84 -2.78
N GLY A 81 -4.58 5.32 -1.85
CA GLY A 81 -3.99 3.98 -1.95
C GLY A 81 -5.04 2.88 -2.11
N TYR A 82 -6.25 3.03 -1.55
CA TYR A 82 -7.35 2.08 -1.75
C TYR A 82 -7.80 1.98 -3.20
N VAL A 83 -7.75 3.07 -3.96
CA VAL A 83 -8.07 3.08 -5.39
C VAL A 83 -7.05 2.24 -6.14
N ILE A 84 -5.76 2.47 -5.86
CA ILE A 84 -4.65 1.75 -6.49
C ILE A 84 -4.75 0.27 -6.15
N THR A 85 -4.86 -0.09 -4.87
CA THR A 85 -4.95 -1.50 -4.47
C THR A 85 -6.19 -2.19 -5.02
N MET A 86 -7.34 -1.51 -5.09
CA MET A 86 -8.55 -2.05 -5.74
C MET A 86 -8.33 -2.34 -7.23
N MET A 87 -7.69 -1.41 -7.96
CA MET A 87 -7.37 -1.62 -9.38
C MET A 87 -6.47 -2.85 -9.55
N PHE A 88 -5.43 -2.99 -8.73
CA PHE A 88 -4.55 -4.16 -8.77
C PHE A 88 -5.24 -5.45 -8.33
N SER A 89 -6.09 -5.42 -7.30
CA SER A 89 -6.97 -6.52 -6.89
C SER A 89 -7.80 -7.04 -8.07
N TYR A 90 -8.38 -6.15 -8.86
CA TYR A 90 -9.16 -6.54 -10.02
C TYR A 90 -8.29 -7.06 -11.18
N PHE A 91 -7.28 -6.29 -11.60
CA PHE A 91 -6.51 -6.60 -12.82
C PHE A 91 -5.45 -7.70 -12.63
N VAL A 92 -4.74 -7.72 -11.50
CA VAL A 92 -3.63 -8.65 -11.25
C VAL A 92 -4.12 -9.90 -10.53
N PHE A 93 -4.90 -9.70 -9.46
CA PHE A 93 -5.35 -10.82 -8.63
C PHE A 93 -6.67 -11.42 -9.09
N LYS A 94 -7.35 -10.80 -10.08
CA LYS A 94 -8.65 -11.24 -10.60
C LYS A 94 -9.69 -11.44 -9.50
N GLU A 95 -9.61 -10.62 -8.45
CA GLU A 95 -10.57 -10.64 -7.35
C GLU A 95 -11.92 -10.10 -7.80
N ASN A 96 -13.00 -10.75 -7.35
CA ASN A 96 -14.34 -10.23 -7.53
C ASN A 96 -14.55 -8.99 -6.66
N ILE A 97 -14.58 -7.82 -7.28
CA ILE A 97 -14.84 -6.55 -6.60
C ILE A 97 -16.35 -6.35 -6.50
N SER A 98 -16.88 -6.35 -5.27
CA SER A 98 -18.30 -6.11 -5.04
C SER A 98 -18.70 -4.67 -5.30
N LEU A 99 -19.96 -4.45 -5.69
CA LEU A 99 -20.53 -3.12 -5.90
C LEU A 99 -20.45 -2.26 -4.62
N ILE A 100 -20.65 -2.87 -3.45
CA ILE A 100 -20.46 -2.23 -2.14
C ILE A 100 -19.05 -1.67 -1.98
N ARG A 101 -18.01 -2.41 -2.41
CA ARG A 101 -16.61 -1.99 -2.27
C ARG A 101 -16.33 -0.78 -3.17
N ILE A 102 -16.86 -0.78 -4.38
CA ILE A 102 -16.74 0.34 -5.34
C ILE A 102 -17.39 1.59 -4.73
N LEU A 103 -18.63 1.48 -4.25
CA LEU A 103 -19.33 2.60 -3.60
C LEU A 103 -18.53 3.13 -2.40
N GLY A 104 -18.02 2.24 -1.54
CA GLY A 104 -17.16 2.63 -0.41
C GLY A 104 -15.92 3.42 -0.84
N VAL A 105 -15.24 3.00 -1.91
CA VAL A 105 -14.08 3.75 -2.44
C VAL A 105 -14.49 5.12 -3.01
N VAL A 106 -15.63 5.22 -3.68
CA VAL A 106 -16.17 6.53 -4.13
C VAL A 106 -16.41 7.46 -2.93
N PHE A 107 -17.01 6.97 -1.85
CA PHE A 107 -17.21 7.74 -0.62
C PHE A 107 -15.89 8.17 0.03
N ILE A 108 -14.88 7.29 0.06
CA ILE A 108 -13.54 7.62 0.53
C ILE A 108 -12.95 8.77 -0.30
N ILE A 109 -13.00 8.69 -1.63
CA ILE A 109 -12.48 9.74 -2.52
C ILE A 109 -13.19 11.08 -2.25
N LEU A 110 -14.52 11.07 -2.11
CA LEU A 110 -15.28 12.27 -1.77
C LEU A 110 -14.84 12.86 -0.42
N GLY A 111 -14.65 12.02 0.60
CA GLY A 111 -14.12 12.45 1.90
C GLY A 111 -12.74 13.09 1.80
N VAL A 112 -11.82 12.50 1.00
CA VAL A 112 -10.48 13.07 0.76
C VAL A 112 -10.59 14.44 0.09
N VAL A 113 -11.48 14.60 -0.90
CA VAL A 113 -11.70 15.89 -1.58
C VAL A 113 -12.19 16.94 -0.59
N LEU A 114 -13.15 16.60 0.28
CA LEU A 114 -13.67 17.53 1.28
C LEU A 114 -12.58 17.97 2.27
N VAL A 115 -11.79 17.04 2.81
CA VAL A 115 -10.71 17.39 3.76
C VAL A 115 -9.57 18.15 3.07
N SER A 116 -9.28 17.86 1.79
CA SER A 116 -8.25 18.61 1.06
C SER A 116 -8.62 20.07 0.78
N ARG A 117 -9.90 20.43 0.95
CA ARG A 117 -10.47 21.77 0.73
C ARG A 117 -10.77 22.53 2.02
N SER A 118 -10.62 21.91 3.19
CA SER A 118 -10.69 22.58 4.50
C SER A 118 -9.35 23.16 4.89
#